data_AF-A0A2G8K226-F1
#
_entry.id   AF-A0A2G8K226-F1
#
_cell.length_a   1.000
_cell.length_b   1.000
_cell.length_c   1.000
_cell.angle_alpha   90.00
_cell.angle_beta   90.00
_cell.angle_gamma   90.00
#
_symmetry.space_group_name_H-M   'P 1'
#
loop_
_entity.id
_entity.type
_entity.pdbx_description
1 polymer ?
#
loop_
_entity_poly.entity_id
_entity_poly.type
_entity_poly.pdbx_seq_one_letter_code
_entity_poly.pdbx_strand_id
1 'polypeptide(L)'
;MTSQLELEKLVSIGEKLGLKGVELKQFLDDERDKLKQERDEERDRRAKQRAIDAHEQEEDRQRQEKIEREKAKQLEIQLKIEEAKQAQAEAQAQIGNGGYHGNGSAARSRPPKLPPFNQEKDDIDAYINRFERYATLQGWDRDTVWATSLSALIQGCGLFEYSSLSLEDSKDYDKVKQALITCILQPMV
;
A
#
# COMPACT_ATOMS: atom_id res chain seq x y z
N MET A 1 54.35 -33.13 24.92
CA MET A 1 55.46 -33.70 24.13
C MET A 1 56.29 -32.62 23.43
N THR A 2 55.71 -31.52 22.95
CA THR A 2 56.42 -30.43 22.24
C THR A 2 57.48 -29.71 23.07
N SER A 3 57.21 -29.41 24.34
CA SER A 3 58.13 -28.59 25.17
C SER A 3 59.45 -29.28 25.53
N GLN A 4 59.49 -30.61 25.58
CA GLN A 4 60.69 -31.37 25.92
C GLN A 4 61.63 -31.44 24.72
N LEU A 5 61.07 -31.66 23.53
CA LEU A 5 61.80 -31.67 22.26
C LEU A 5 62.35 -30.27 21.90
N GLU A 6 61.63 -29.20 22.28
CA GLU A 6 62.09 -27.81 22.11
C GLU A 6 63.29 -27.50 23.00
N LEU A 7 63.26 -27.92 24.27
CA LEU A 7 64.36 -27.71 25.21
C LEU A 7 65.64 -28.45 24.75
N GLU A 8 65.52 -29.70 24.31
CA GLU A 8 66.65 -30.49 23.80
C GLU A 8 67.29 -29.84 22.55
N LYS A 9 66.48 -29.24 21.66
CA LYS A 9 67.00 -28.48 20.51
C LYS A 9 67.73 -27.22 20.93
N LEU A 10 67.17 -26.44 21.87
CA LEU A 10 67.80 -25.21 22.36
C LEU A 10 69.14 -25.51 23.06
N VAL A 11 69.20 -26.58 23.86
CA VAL A 11 70.45 -27.05 24.48
C VAL A 11 71.48 -27.41 23.41
N SER A 12 71.10 -28.18 22.39
CA SER A 12 72.00 -28.54 21.29
C SER A 12 72.50 -27.33 20.49
N ILE A 13 71.65 -26.32 20.28
CA ILE A 13 72.04 -25.07 19.62
C ILE A 13 73.05 -24.30 20.47
N GLY A 14 72.77 -24.12 21.76
CA GLY A 14 73.66 -23.40 22.68
C GLY A 14 75.04 -24.07 22.81
N GLU A 15 75.09 -25.40 22.90
CA GLU A 15 76.35 -26.16 22.92
C GLU A 15 77.14 -26.04 21.61
N LYS A 16 76.47 -26.07 20.45
CA LYS A 16 77.11 -25.86 19.13
C LYS A 16 77.66 -24.44 18.95
N LEU A 17 77.06 -23.46 19.62
CA LEU A 17 77.56 -22.09 19.68
C LEU A 17 78.75 -21.93 20.65
N GLY A 18 79.14 -23.00 21.36
CA GLY A 18 80.25 -23.01 22.30
C GLY A 18 79.90 -22.47 23.69
N LEU A 19 78.63 -22.16 23.96
CA LEU A 19 78.17 -21.65 25.25
C LEU A 19 78.21 -22.75 26.30
N LYS A 20 78.66 -22.43 27.52
CA LYS A 20 78.75 -23.39 28.64
C LYS A 20 78.31 -22.76 29.96
N GLY A 21 77.89 -23.60 30.89
CA GLY A 21 77.59 -23.19 32.27
C GLY A 21 76.56 -22.07 32.35
N VAL A 22 76.98 -20.91 32.84
CA VAL A 22 76.10 -19.75 33.08
C VAL A 22 75.60 -19.13 31.77
N GLU A 23 76.45 -19.05 30.74
CA GLU A 23 76.09 -18.47 29.44
C GLU A 23 75.05 -19.32 28.71
N LEU A 24 75.19 -20.65 28.78
CA LEU A 24 74.22 -21.57 28.23
C LEU A 24 72.87 -21.45 28.94
N LYS A 25 72.87 -21.30 30.27
CA LYS A 25 71.64 -21.11 31.05
C LYS A 25 70.93 -19.81 30.66
N GLN A 26 71.66 -18.69 30.56
CA GLN A 26 71.09 -17.41 30.14
C GLN A 26 70.46 -17.49 28.74
N PHE A 27 71.15 -18.11 27.77
CA PHE A 27 70.60 -18.34 26.44
C PHE A 27 69.28 -19.13 26.46
N LEU A 28 69.21 -20.20 27.25
CA LEU A 28 68.00 -21.03 27.35
C LEU A 28 66.82 -20.29 28.00
N ASP A 29 67.09 -19.48 29.03
CA ASP A 29 66.07 -18.69 29.70
C ASP A 29 65.55 -17.58 28.77
N ASP A 30 66.44 -16.86 28.08
CA ASP A 30 66.07 -15.83 27.09
C ASP A 30 65.25 -16.39 25.93
N GLU A 31 65.64 -17.54 25.37
CA GLU A 31 64.88 -18.18 24.28
C GLU A 31 63.54 -18.74 24.76
N ARG A 32 63.46 -19.26 26.00
CA ARG A 32 62.17 -19.68 26.57
C ARG A 32 61.24 -18.50 26.77
N ASP A 33 61.75 -17.37 27.23
CA ASP A 33 60.95 -16.17 27.46
C ASP A 33 60.46 -15.57 26.13
N LYS A 34 61.31 -15.54 25.09
CA LYS A 34 60.89 -15.17 23.73
C LYS A 34 59.80 -16.10 23.20
N LEU A 35 59.99 -17.42 23.27
CA LEU A 35 58.98 -18.39 22.82
C LEU A 35 57.67 -18.27 23.60
N LYS A 36 57.74 -17.94 24.88
CA LYS A 36 56.55 -17.69 25.68
C LYS A 36 55.84 -16.42 25.22
N GLN A 37 56.58 -15.33 25.02
CA GLN A 37 56.05 -14.06 24.53
C GLN A 37 55.40 -14.22 23.16
N GLU A 38 56.05 -14.91 22.21
CA GLU A 38 55.48 -15.16 20.88
C GLU A 38 54.17 -15.95 20.94
N ARG A 39 54.08 -16.97 21.79
CA ARG A 39 52.83 -17.74 21.99
C ARG A 39 51.73 -16.90 22.62
N ASP A 40 52.07 -16.04 23.58
CA ASP A 40 51.11 -15.16 24.23
C ASP A 40 50.61 -14.08 23.24
N GLU A 41 51.50 -13.52 22.42
CA GLU A 41 51.14 -12.60 21.32
C GLU A 41 50.30 -13.27 20.24
N GLU A 42 50.59 -14.51 19.87
CA GLU A 42 49.78 -15.29 18.93
C GLU A 42 48.38 -15.56 19.49
N ARG A 43 48.29 -15.91 20.77
CA ARG A 43 47.00 -16.09 21.46
C ARG A 43 46.19 -14.80 21.48
N ASP A 44 46.82 -13.67 21.81
CA ASP A 44 46.16 -12.36 21.80
C ASP A 44 45.71 -11.95 20.40
N ARG A 45 46.53 -12.19 19.38
CA ARG A 45 46.16 -11.93 17.98
C ARG A 45 44.97 -12.79 17.57
N ARG A 46 44.97 -14.07 17.94
CA ARG A 46 43.87 -15.00 17.67
C ARG A 46 42.61 -14.63 18.43
N ALA A 47 42.72 -14.14 19.66
CA ALA A 47 41.59 -13.66 20.45
C ALA A 47 40.98 -12.40 19.84
N LYS A 48 41.82 -11.43 19.42
CA LYS A 48 41.37 -10.22 18.71
C LYS A 48 40.68 -10.56 17.40
N GLN A 49 41.25 -11.47 16.61
CA GLN A 49 40.63 -11.88 15.35
C GLN A 49 39.25 -12.51 15.59
N ARG A 50 39.14 -13.42 16.57
CA ARG A 50 37.84 -14.03 16.91
C ARG A 50 36.82 -13.00 17.39
N ALA A 51 37.25 -11.97 18.12
CA ALA A 51 36.36 -10.90 18.56
C ALA A 51 35.85 -10.06 17.38
N ILE A 52 36.71 -9.77 16.40
CA ILE A 52 36.35 -9.09 15.15
C ILE A 52 35.36 -9.95 14.35
N ASP A 53 35.69 -11.22 14.11
CA ASP A 53 34.84 -12.15 13.36
C ASP A 53 33.46 -12.31 14.04
N ALA A 54 33.42 -12.38 15.37
CA ALA A 54 32.17 -12.47 16.12
C ALA A 54 31.34 -11.18 16.03
N HIS A 55 31.99 -10.01 16.03
CA HIS A 55 31.30 -8.73 15.84
C HIS A 55 30.72 -8.60 14.44
N GLU A 56 31.49 -8.95 13.40
CA GLU A 56 31.02 -8.95 12.01
C GLU A 56 29.84 -9.90 11.81
N GLN A 57 29.92 -11.13 12.36
CA GLN A 57 28.80 -12.08 12.31
C GLN A 57 27.56 -11.57 13.02
N GLU A 58 27.71 -10.87 14.14
CA GLU A 58 26.58 -10.28 14.86
C GLU A 58 25.95 -9.13 14.06
N GLU A 59 26.75 -8.25 13.47
CA GLU A 59 26.25 -7.18 12.61
C GLU A 59 25.52 -7.73 11.38
N ASP A 60 26.07 -8.75 10.72
CA ASP A 60 25.44 -9.41 9.58
C ASP A 60 24.13 -10.09 9.98
N ARG A 61 24.08 -10.73 11.15
CA ARG A 61 22.85 -11.30 11.70
C ARG A 61 21.79 -10.24 11.92
N GLN A 62 22.15 -9.11 12.52
CA GLN A 62 21.22 -7.99 12.76
C GLN A 62 20.73 -7.36 11.45
N ARG A 63 21.61 -7.21 10.45
CA ARG A 63 21.22 -6.74 9.11
C ARG A 63 20.22 -7.69 8.47
N GLN A 64 20.49 -8.99 8.53
CA GLN A 64 19.62 -10.00 7.94
C GLN A 64 18.25 -10.04 8.63
N GLU A 65 18.22 -9.99 9.96
CA GLU A 65 16.97 -9.92 10.73
C GLU A 65 16.16 -8.67 10.39
N LYS A 66 16.82 -7.52 10.22
CA LYS A 66 16.15 -6.28 9.81
C LYS A 66 15.54 -6.39 8.42
N ILE A 67 16.28 -6.94 7.45
CA ILE A 67 15.79 -7.19 6.08
C ILE A 67 14.60 -8.14 6.11
N GLU A 68 14.68 -9.23 6.86
CA GLU A 68 13.60 -10.20 6.98
C GLU A 68 12.36 -9.58 7.62
N ARG A 69 12.53 -8.77 8.67
CA ARG A 69 11.42 -8.05 9.31
C ARG A 69 10.76 -7.04 8.38
N GLU A 70 11.54 -6.30 7.60
CA GLU A 70 11.00 -5.36 6.61
C GLU A 70 10.24 -6.11 5.50
N LYS A 71 10.79 -7.22 5.02
CA LYS A 71 10.14 -8.09 4.03
C LYS A 71 8.85 -8.70 4.58
N ALA A 72 8.83 -9.16 5.83
CA ALA A 72 7.64 -9.68 6.49
C ALA A 72 6.53 -8.62 6.60
N LYS A 73 6.89 -7.38 6.99
CA LYS A 73 5.93 -6.25 7.00
C LYS A 73 5.39 -5.94 5.61
N GLN A 74 6.24 -5.97 4.58
CA GLN A 74 5.80 -5.76 3.20
C GLN A 74 4.84 -6.85 2.73
N LEU A 75 5.12 -8.12 3.05
CA LEU A 75 4.23 -9.24 2.74
C LEU A 75 2.89 -9.12 3.48
N GLU A 76 2.90 -8.72 4.76
CA GLU A 76 1.68 -8.49 5.53
C GLU A 76 0.82 -7.37 4.90
N ILE A 77 1.44 -6.27 4.49
CA ILE A 77 0.74 -5.17 3.80
C ILE A 77 0.18 -5.66 2.46
N GLN A 78 0.94 -6.44 1.68
CA GLN A 78 0.47 -7.00 0.41
C GLN A 78 -0.72 -7.93 0.61
N LEU A 79 -0.69 -8.81 1.62
CA LEU A 79 -1.82 -9.67 1.99
C LEU A 79 -3.06 -8.84 2.34
N LYS A 80 -2.91 -7.81 3.19
CA LYS A 80 -4.02 -6.91 3.54
C LYS A 80 -4.58 -6.16 2.33
N ILE A 81 -3.74 -5.74 1.39
CA ILE A 81 -4.19 -5.10 0.14
C ILE A 81 -4.95 -6.11 -0.72
N GLU A 82 -4.46 -7.33 -0.84
CA GLU A 82 -5.11 -8.37 -1.63
C GLU A 82 -6.45 -8.81 -1.02
N GLU A 83 -6.50 -9.00 0.31
CA GLU A 83 -7.75 -9.23 1.06
C GLU A 83 -8.73 -8.08 0.87
N ALA A 84 -8.27 -6.83 0.95
CA ALA A 84 -9.14 -5.67 0.72
C ALA A 84 -9.65 -5.62 -0.73
N LYS A 85 -8.83 -5.99 -1.72
CA LYS A 85 -9.24 -6.10 -3.12
C LYS A 85 -10.25 -7.22 -3.32
N GLN A 86 -10.02 -8.39 -2.72
CA GLN A 86 -10.94 -9.53 -2.77
C GLN A 86 -12.27 -9.17 -2.11
N ALA A 87 -12.27 -8.59 -0.92
CA ALA A 87 -13.48 -8.12 -0.25
C ALA A 87 -14.24 -7.07 -1.08
N GLN A 88 -13.53 -6.15 -1.75
CA GLN A 88 -14.15 -5.19 -2.68
C GLN A 88 -14.72 -5.88 -3.92
N ALA A 89 -14.02 -6.87 -4.49
CA ALA A 89 -14.48 -7.64 -5.64
C ALA A 89 -15.68 -8.52 -5.30
N GLU A 90 -15.70 -9.15 -4.11
CA GLU A 90 -16.83 -9.93 -3.59
C GLU A 90 -18.03 -9.03 -3.28
N ALA A 91 -17.82 -7.85 -2.68
CA ALA A 91 -18.88 -6.87 -2.50
C ALA A 91 -19.45 -6.40 -3.85
N GLN A 92 -18.60 -6.20 -4.87
CA GLN A 92 -19.04 -5.90 -6.24
C GLN A 92 -19.73 -7.09 -6.92
N ALA A 93 -19.30 -8.32 -6.66
CA ALA A 93 -19.88 -9.55 -7.23
C ALA A 93 -21.21 -9.93 -6.57
N GLN A 94 -21.39 -9.67 -5.26
CA GLN A 94 -22.70 -9.76 -4.60
C GLN A 94 -23.68 -8.72 -5.12
N ILE A 95 -23.19 -7.54 -5.55
CA ILE A 95 -24.00 -6.56 -6.30
C ILE A 95 -24.27 -7.05 -7.74
N GLY A 96 -23.36 -7.83 -8.33
CA GLY A 96 -23.44 -8.33 -9.71
C GLY A 96 -24.21 -9.65 -9.92
N ASN A 97 -24.48 -10.42 -8.87
CA ASN A 97 -25.15 -11.73 -8.96
C ASN A 97 -26.57 -11.75 -8.37
N GLY A 98 -27.09 -10.59 -7.98
CA GLY A 98 -28.52 -10.37 -7.76
C GLY A 98 -29.24 -10.16 -9.08
N GLY A 99 -29.36 -11.21 -9.90
CA GLY A 99 -30.35 -11.21 -10.96
C GLY A 99 -31.72 -11.01 -10.35
N TYR A 100 -32.37 -9.89 -10.69
CA TYR A 100 -33.78 -9.56 -10.46
C TYR A 100 -34.30 -9.87 -9.05
N HIS A 101 -34.52 -8.85 -8.23
CA HIS A 101 -35.73 -8.54 -7.47
C HIS A 101 -35.41 -7.48 -6.39
N GLY A 102 -36.04 -6.31 -6.55
CA GLY A 102 -36.14 -5.12 -5.69
C GLY A 102 -35.34 -4.98 -4.40
N ASN A 103 -34.53 -3.92 -4.32
CA ASN A 103 -34.60 -2.81 -3.35
C ASN A 103 -33.37 -1.92 -3.57
N GLY A 104 -33.46 -0.69 -4.06
CA GLY A 104 -34.08 0.42 -3.35
C GLY A 104 -33.09 1.02 -2.36
N SER A 105 -32.10 1.81 -2.82
CA SER A 105 -31.44 2.90 -2.03
C SER A 105 -30.14 3.50 -2.61
N ALA A 106 -29.54 3.00 -3.70
CA ALA A 106 -28.27 3.56 -4.22
C ALA A 106 -28.40 4.58 -5.38
N ALA A 107 -29.63 4.88 -5.85
CA ALA A 107 -29.88 5.85 -6.92
C ALA A 107 -29.85 7.32 -6.45
N ARG A 108 -29.74 7.58 -5.14
CA ARG A 108 -30.00 8.92 -4.58
C ARG A 108 -28.87 9.95 -4.72
N SER A 109 -27.81 9.69 -5.49
CA SER A 109 -26.66 10.62 -5.52
C SER A 109 -25.87 10.72 -6.82
N ARG A 110 -26.18 9.93 -7.85
CA ARG A 110 -25.47 10.06 -9.13
C ARG A 110 -26.36 10.83 -10.11
N PRO A 111 -25.92 12.01 -10.59
CA PRO A 111 -26.68 12.75 -11.58
C PRO A 111 -26.87 11.87 -12.83
N PRO A 112 -28.00 12.01 -13.54
CA PRO A 112 -28.24 11.28 -14.77
C PRO A 112 -27.06 11.44 -15.74
N LYS A 113 -26.63 10.36 -16.39
CA LYS A 113 -25.62 10.44 -17.48
C LYS A 113 -26.25 10.94 -18.79
N LEU A 114 -27.25 11.80 -18.68
CA LEU A 114 -27.91 12.44 -19.81
C LEU A 114 -27.35 13.86 -19.95
N PRO A 115 -27.05 14.32 -21.17
CA PRO A 115 -26.80 15.74 -21.40
C PRO A 115 -28.01 16.56 -20.93
N PRO A 116 -27.80 17.74 -20.31
CA PRO A 116 -28.88 18.67 -20.00
C PRO A 116 -29.68 19.06 -21.25
N PHE A 117 -30.93 19.46 -21.04
CA PHE A 117 -31.83 19.90 -22.11
C PHE A 117 -31.32 21.19 -22.76
N ASN A 118 -31.26 21.22 -24.09
CA ASN A 118 -30.90 22.41 -24.85
C ASN A 118 -32.09 22.88 -25.71
N GLN A 119 -32.71 23.99 -25.31
CA GLN A 119 -33.89 24.57 -25.99
C GLN A 119 -33.65 24.95 -27.46
N GLU A 120 -32.42 25.23 -27.89
CA GLU A 120 -32.10 25.59 -29.28
C GLU A 120 -31.96 24.38 -30.20
N LYS A 121 -31.71 23.18 -29.64
CA LYS A 121 -31.32 21.98 -30.39
C LYS A 121 -32.21 20.77 -30.15
N ASP A 122 -32.84 20.68 -28.98
CA ASP A 122 -33.64 19.55 -28.55
C ASP A 122 -35.13 19.86 -28.67
N ASP A 123 -35.88 18.91 -29.21
CA ASP A 123 -37.34 18.88 -29.12
C ASP A 123 -37.75 18.43 -27.72
N ILE A 124 -38.69 19.16 -27.09
CA ILE A 124 -39.05 18.93 -25.69
C ILE A 124 -39.73 17.57 -25.47
N ASP A 125 -40.62 17.17 -26.37
CA ASP A 125 -41.34 15.90 -26.24
C ASP A 125 -40.39 14.72 -26.45
N ALA A 126 -39.49 14.81 -27.43
CA ALA A 126 -38.45 13.82 -27.67
C ALA A 126 -37.46 13.70 -26.51
N TYR A 127 -37.07 14.83 -25.92
CA TYR A 127 -36.16 14.87 -24.78
C TYR A 127 -36.79 14.24 -23.52
N ILE A 128 -38.04 14.60 -23.21
CA ILE A 128 -38.78 13.99 -22.11
C ILE A 128 -38.94 12.48 -22.34
N ASN A 129 -39.30 12.05 -23.55
CA ASN A 129 -39.42 10.62 -23.84
C ASN A 129 -38.08 9.88 -23.65
N ARG A 130 -36.95 10.50 -24.06
CA ARG A 130 -35.60 9.97 -23.81
C ARG A 130 -35.31 9.83 -22.32
N PHE A 131 -35.66 10.84 -21.52
CA PHE A 131 -35.49 10.82 -20.08
C PHE A 131 -36.34 9.71 -19.42
N GLU A 132 -37.63 9.62 -19.74
CA GLU A 132 -38.54 8.61 -19.18
C GLU A 132 -38.07 7.18 -19.51
N ARG A 133 -37.64 6.94 -20.76
CA ARG A 133 -37.05 5.66 -21.16
C ARG A 133 -35.77 5.36 -20.39
N TYR A 134 -34.89 6.35 -20.24
CA TYR A 134 -33.64 6.19 -19.49
C TYR A 134 -33.91 5.87 -18.02
N ALA A 135 -34.78 6.65 -17.35
CA ALA A 135 -35.16 6.45 -15.96
C ALA A 135 -35.81 5.07 -15.73
N THR A 136 -36.68 4.65 -16.66
CA THR A 136 -37.30 3.30 -16.64
C THR A 136 -36.24 2.20 -16.75
N LEU A 137 -35.31 2.31 -17.69
CA LEU A 137 -34.22 1.34 -17.88
C LEU A 137 -33.24 1.30 -16.70
N GLN A 138 -33.08 2.42 -15.99
CA GLN A 138 -32.27 2.49 -14.77
C GLN A 138 -33.02 2.03 -13.50
N GLY A 139 -34.30 1.65 -13.62
CA GLY A 139 -35.11 1.21 -12.49
C GLY A 139 -35.37 2.31 -11.46
N TRP A 140 -35.44 3.58 -11.89
CA TRP A 140 -35.70 4.69 -10.99
C TRP A 140 -37.16 4.75 -10.57
N ASP A 141 -37.37 5.00 -9.28
CA ASP A 141 -38.69 5.25 -8.73
C ASP A 141 -39.23 6.61 -9.21
N ARG A 142 -40.44 6.58 -9.81
CA ARG A 142 -41.04 7.75 -10.45
C ARG A 142 -41.35 8.86 -9.45
N ASP A 143 -41.90 8.49 -8.30
CA ASP A 143 -42.44 9.44 -7.34
C ASP A 143 -41.35 10.07 -6.47
N THR A 144 -40.18 9.43 -6.37
CA THR A 144 -39.09 9.92 -5.51
C THR A 144 -37.82 10.35 -6.24
N VAL A 145 -37.52 9.80 -7.43
CA VAL A 145 -36.23 10.02 -8.11
C VAL A 145 -36.38 10.83 -9.40
N TRP A 146 -37.48 10.70 -10.13
CA TRP A 146 -37.60 11.30 -11.46
C TRP A 146 -37.62 12.83 -11.42
N ALA A 147 -38.36 13.44 -10.49
CA ALA A 147 -38.45 14.90 -10.37
C ALA A 147 -37.08 15.53 -10.08
N THR A 148 -36.37 15.03 -9.05
CA THR A 148 -35.03 15.51 -8.67
C THR A 148 -33.97 15.22 -9.74
N SER A 149 -34.11 14.13 -10.47
CA SER A 149 -33.20 13.79 -11.56
C SER A 149 -33.44 14.67 -12.78
N LEU A 150 -34.71 14.97 -13.09
CA LEU A 150 -35.08 15.86 -14.19
C LEU A 150 -34.62 17.29 -13.87
N SER A 151 -34.80 17.79 -12.64
CA SER A 151 -34.38 19.14 -12.25
C SER A 151 -32.88 19.39 -12.43
N ALA A 152 -32.05 18.36 -12.26
CA ALA A 152 -30.60 18.45 -12.49
C ALA A 152 -30.21 18.61 -13.97
N LEU A 153 -31.13 18.29 -14.89
CA LEU A 153 -30.93 18.35 -16.33
C LEU A 153 -31.63 19.54 -16.99
N ILE A 154 -32.36 20.33 -16.21
CA ILE A 154 -33.03 21.54 -16.68
C ILE A 154 -32.04 22.72 -16.64
N GLN A 155 -32.04 23.52 -17.69
CA GLN A 155 -31.22 24.73 -17.80
C GLN A 155 -32.03 25.87 -18.45
N GLY A 156 -31.53 27.09 -18.31
CA GLY A 156 -32.11 28.27 -18.97
C GLY A 156 -33.55 28.54 -18.52
N CYS A 157 -34.45 28.67 -19.48
CA CYS A 157 -35.84 29.06 -19.26
C CYS A 157 -36.59 28.05 -18.36
N GLY A 158 -36.38 26.74 -18.57
CA GLY A 158 -37.02 25.73 -17.75
C GLY A 158 -36.60 25.78 -16.28
N LEU A 159 -35.38 26.26 -16.01
CA LEU A 159 -34.87 26.40 -14.64
C LEU A 159 -35.55 27.59 -13.93
N PHE A 160 -35.86 28.65 -14.68
CA PHE A 160 -36.62 29.79 -14.18
C PHE A 160 -38.02 29.35 -13.74
N GLU A 161 -38.74 28.58 -14.57
CA GLU A 161 -40.07 28.07 -14.21
C GLU A 161 -40.01 27.01 -13.10
N TYR A 162 -38.98 26.16 -13.07
CA TYR A 162 -38.76 25.25 -11.95
C TYR A 162 -38.53 25.99 -10.63
N SER A 163 -37.86 27.16 -10.66
CA SER A 163 -37.60 27.97 -9.46
C SER A 163 -38.84 28.66 -8.88
N SER A 164 -39.92 28.79 -9.67
CA SER A 164 -41.20 29.33 -9.20
C SER A 164 -42.07 28.26 -8.52
N LEU A 165 -41.75 26.97 -8.69
CA LEU A 165 -42.46 25.86 -8.06
C LEU A 165 -42.21 25.82 -6.55
N SER A 166 -43.24 25.42 -5.80
CA SER A 166 -43.10 25.14 -4.38
C SER A 166 -42.23 23.90 -4.14
N LEU A 167 -41.75 23.71 -2.90
CA LEU A 167 -40.97 22.53 -2.53
C LEU A 167 -41.76 21.22 -2.70
N GLU A 168 -43.09 21.26 -2.55
CA GLU A 168 -43.93 20.07 -2.75
C GLU A 168 -44.17 19.80 -4.24
N ASP A 169 -44.39 20.85 -5.04
CA ASP A 169 -44.55 20.71 -6.49
C ASP A 169 -43.25 20.28 -7.19
N SER A 170 -42.08 20.69 -6.67
CA SER A 170 -40.79 20.29 -7.25
C SER A 170 -40.41 18.82 -7.00
N LYS A 171 -41.13 18.12 -6.11
CA LYS A 171 -41.01 16.67 -5.91
C LYS A 171 -41.89 15.87 -6.86
N ASP A 172 -42.90 16.50 -7.46
CA ASP A 172 -43.83 15.87 -8.37
C ASP A 172 -43.27 15.93 -9.81
N TYR A 173 -43.02 14.77 -10.39
CA TYR A 173 -42.48 14.67 -11.74
C TYR A 173 -43.38 15.32 -12.80
N ASP A 174 -44.70 15.18 -12.68
CA ASP A 174 -45.65 15.72 -13.65
C ASP A 174 -45.67 17.25 -13.60
N LYS A 175 -45.53 17.83 -12.41
CA LYS A 175 -45.40 19.28 -12.21
C LYS A 175 -44.10 19.82 -12.78
N VAL A 176 -42.98 19.14 -12.55
CA VAL A 176 -41.67 19.53 -13.10
C VAL A 176 -41.64 19.41 -14.63
N LYS A 177 -42.24 18.35 -15.19
CA LYS A 177 -42.42 18.17 -16.63
C LYS A 177 -43.28 19.29 -17.23
N GLN A 178 -44.39 19.64 -16.58
CA GLN A 178 -45.25 20.73 -17.01
C GLN A 178 -44.53 22.08 -16.97
N ALA A 179 -43.77 22.39 -15.92
CA ALA A 179 -42.98 23.62 -15.85
C ALA A 179 -41.99 23.73 -17.03
N LEU A 180 -41.34 22.63 -17.38
CA LEU A 180 -40.42 22.60 -18.52
C LEU A 180 -41.14 22.82 -19.86
N ILE A 181 -42.30 22.18 -20.06
CA ILE A 181 -43.12 22.34 -21.29
C ILE A 181 -43.70 23.75 -21.38
N THR A 182 -44.24 24.28 -20.28
CA THR A 182 -44.85 25.62 -20.21
C THR A 182 -43.85 26.69 -20.61
N CYS A 183 -42.61 26.62 -20.10
CA CYS A 183 -41.59 27.60 -20.47
C CYS A 183 -41.27 27.62 -21.99
N ILE A 184 -41.34 26.46 -22.64
CA ILE A 184 -40.98 26.30 -24.05
C ILE A 184 -42.14 26.69 -24.97
N LEU A 185 -43.39 26.53 -24.50
CA LEU A 185 -44.60 26.83 -25.26
C LEU A 185 -45.17 28.23 -25.01
N GLN A 186 -44.69 28.97 -24.00
CA GLN A 186 -45.06 30.37 -23.81
C GLN A 186 -43.98 31.30 -24.40
N PRO A 187 -44.26 32.04 -25.49
CA PRO A 187 -43.36 33.09 -25.91
C PRO A 187 -43.31 34.16 -24.81
N MET A 188 -42.11 34.50 -24.33
CA MET A 188 -41.91 35.69 -23.50
C MET A 188 -42.53 36.89 -24.22
N VAL A 189 -43.61 37.43 -23.66
CA VAL A 189 -44.18 38.74 -24.01
C VAL A 189 -43.30 39.82 -23.39
#